data_AF-A0A9R1WR78-F1
#
_entry.id   AF-A0A9R1WR78-F1
#
_cell.length_a   1.000
_cell.length_b   1.000
_cell.length_c   1.000
_cell.angle_alpha   90.00
_cell.angle_beta   90.00
_cell.angle_gamma   90.00
#
_symmetry.space_group_name_H-M   'P 1'
#
loop_
_entity.id
_entity.type
_entity.pdbx_description
1 polymer ?
#
loop_
_entity_poly.entity_id
_entity_poly.type
_entity_poly.pdbx_seq_one_letter_code
_entity_poly.pdbx_strand_id
1 'polypeptide(L)'
;MNYDLMLKIQLGIRHSVGRLGPTESIKLKPTAFDAKKRLGTKFPPEGLKHTPPHQSSEFIWRDYCPLVFRALRKLFNLDVDDYILSICGNDAFRELSSTWKGGSFFYLTHDDKYMIKIIKKSKVRVS
;
A
#
# COMPACT_ATOMS: atom_id res chain seq x y z
N MET A 1 15.90 -4.53 -8.96
CA MET A 1 14.98 -3.68 -8.19
C MET A 1 14.38 -2.56 -9.04
N ASN A 2 13.06 -2.53 -9.18
CA ASN A 2 12.34 -1.47 -9.89
C ASN A 2 12.10 -0.28 -8.92
N TYR A 3 13.03 0.68 -8.89
CA TYR A 3 12.97 1.86 -8.01
C TYR A 3 11.70 2.68 -8.21
N ASP A 4 11.25 2.84 -9.46
CA ASP A 4 10.01 3.53 -9.81
C ASP A 4 8.79 2.84 -9.17
N LEU A 5 8.69 1.51 -9.25
CA LEU A 5 7.63 0.76 -8.60
C LEU A 5 7.67 0.88 -7.06
N MET A 6 8.86 0.79 -6.47
CA MET A 6 9.04 0.97 -5.03
C MET A 6 8.52 2.34 -4.59
N LEU A 7 8.97 3.41 -5.25
CA LEU A 7 8.55 4.78 -4.94
C LEU A 7 7.03 4.94 -5.04
N LYS A 8 6.40 4.39 -6.10
CA LYS A 8 4.94 4.37 -6.27
C LYS A 8 4.22 3.66 -5.12
N ILE A 9 4.76 2.54 -4.64
CA ILE A 9 4.21 1.79 -3.50
C ILE A 9 4.31 2.61 -2.20
N GLN A 10 5.50 3.15 -1.91
CA GLN A 10 5.75 3.92 -0.69
C GLN A 10 4.87 5.18 -0.62
N LEU A 11 4.78 5.92 -1.73
CA LEU A 11 3.90 7.10 -1.84
C LEU A 11 2.42 6.73 -1.66
N GLY A 12 1.98 5.67 -2.33
CA GLY A 12 0.61 5.19 -2.26
C GLY A 12 0.20 4.76 -0.85
N ILE A 13 1.02 3.95 -0.19
CA ILE A 13 0.75 3.48 1.18
C ILE A 13 0.79 4.64 2.17
N ARG A 14 1.80 5.52 2.11
CA ARG A 14 1.89 6.69 3.00
C ARG A 14 0.63 7.56 2.88
N HIS A 15 0.19 7.86 1.66
CA HIS A 15 -1.03 8.63 1.44
C HIS A 15 -2.28 7.91 1.94
N SER A 16 -2.45 6.64 1.60
CA SER A 16 -3.63 5.85 1.98
C SER A 16 -3.81 5.70 3.47
N VAL A 17 -2.70 5.48 4.19
CA VAL A 17 -2.72 5.32 5.63
C VAL A 17 -2.78 6.68 6.32
N GLY A 18 -1.93 7.63 5.92
CA GLY A 18 -1.79 8.93 6.58
C GLY A 18 -3.02 9.83 6.46
N ARG A 19 -3.86 9.65 5.43
CA ARG A 19 -5.10 10.43 5.28
C ARG A 19 -6.23 9.99 6.24
N LEU A 20 -6.15 8.77 6.79
CA LEU A 20 -7.20 8.25 7.64
C LEU A 20 -7.00 8.84 9.05
N GLY A 21 -7.87 9.76 9.43
CA GLY A 21 -7.87 10.32 10.79
C GLY A 21 -8.10 9.27 11.87
N PRO A 22 -7.92 9.66 13.15
CA PRO A 22 -8.20 8.80 14.28
C PRO A 22 -9.63 8.27 14.20
N THR A 23 -9.82 6.98 14.42
CA THR A 23 -11.14 6.38 14.54
C THR A 23 -11.07 5.35 15.62
N GLU A 24 -11.96 5.43 16.60
CA GLU A 24 -11.90 4.55 17.78
C GLU A 24 -12.50 3.16 17.50
N SER A 25 -13.48 3.07 16.59
CA SER A 25 -14.22 1.83 16.35
C SER A 25 -13.64 0.94 15.25
N ILE A 26 -13.58 -0.36 15.52
CA ILE A 26 -13.27 -1.45 14.57
C ILE A 26 -14.56 -1.95 13.86
N LYS A 27 -15.76 -1.52 14.29
CA LYS A 27 -17.02 -2.00 13.70
C LYS A 27 -17.18 -1.49 12.27
N LEU A 28 -17.24 -2.41 11.31
CA LEU A 28 -17.37 -2.11 9.89
C LEU A 28 -18.79 -2.37 9.40
N LYS A 29 -19.30 -1.47 8.55
CA LYS A 29 -20.53 -1.72 7.79
C LYS A 29 -20.23 -2.72 6.66
N PRO A 30 -21.19 -3.54 6.22
CA PRO A 30 -21.00 -4.48 5.09
C PRO A 30 -20.47 -3.79 3.81
N THR A 31 -20.86 -2.54 3.59
CA THR A 31 -20.40 -1.73 2.45
C THR A 31 -18.91 -1.41 2.46
N ALA A 32 -18.21 -1.57 3.59
CA ALA A 32 -16.77 -1.38 3.69
C ALA A 32 -15.96 -2.49 2.98
N PHE A 33 -16.58 -3.65 2.75
CA PHE A 33 -15.99 -4.79 2.06
C PHE A 33 -16.21 -4.75 0.53
N ASP A 34 -16.92 -3.74 0.02
CA ASP A 34 -17.13 -3.59 -1.42
C ASP A 34 -15.86 -3.05 -2.10
N ALA A 35 -15.07 -3.96 -2.64
CA ALA A 35 -13.85 -3.65 -3.39
C ALA A 35 -14.07 -2.83 -4.67
N LYS A 36 -15.31 -2.68 -5.15
CA LYS A 36 -15.60 -1.75 -6.24
C LYS A 36 -15.48 -0.30 -5.78
N LYS A 37 -15.70 -0.02 -4.49
CA LYS A 37 -15.54 1.31 -3.86
C LYS A 37 -14.08 1.64 -3.52
N ARG A 38 -13.18 1.35 -4.46
CA ARG A 38 -11.77 1.70 -4.35
C ARG A 38 -11.58 3.21 -4.48
N LEU A 39 -10.69 3.76 -3.66
CA LEU A 39 -10.36 5.18 -3.72
C LEU A 39 -9.19 5.37 -4.68
N GLY A 40 -9.45 6.08 -5.78
CA GLY A 40 -8.43 6.46 -6.76
C GLY A 40 -7.82 7.81 -6.41
N THR A 41 -6.50 7.89 -6.31
CA THR A 41 -5.76 9.14 -6.10
C THR A 41 -4.70 9.29 -7.18
N LYS A 42 -4.64 10.48 -7.80
CA LYS A 42 -3.62 10.81 -8.80
C LYS A 42 -2.34 11.31 -8.13
N PHE A 43 -1.21 10.89 -8.66
CA PHE A 43 0.13 11.33 -8.27
C PHE A 43 0.85 11.85 -9.52
N PRO A 44 0.65 13.13 -9.91
CA PRO A 44 1.43 13.75 -10.96
C PRO A 44 2.84 14.11 -10.45
N PRO A 45 3.89 14.11 -11.29
CA PRO A 45 5.28 14.38 -10.89
C PRO A 45 5.44 15.64 -10.02
N GLU A 46 4.75 16.71 -10.41
CA GLU A 46 4.70 18.02 -9.75
C GLU A 46 3.92 18.03 -8.42
N GLY A 47 3.20 16.96 -8.09
CA GLY A 47 2.35 16.86 -6.90
C GLY A 47 1.01 17.58 -7.03
N LEU A 48 0.16 17.41 -6.01
CA LEU A 48 -1.12 18.10 -5.82
C LEU A 48 -1.23 18.54 -4.36
N LYS A 49 -2.36 19.17 -3.98
CA LYS A 49 -2.65 19.56 -2.59
C LYS A 49 -2.42 18.44 -1.56
N HIS A 50 -2.68 17.19 -1.94
CA HIS A 50 -2.62 16.03 -1.03
C HIS A 50 -1.62 14.95 -1.47
N THR A 51 -0.86 15.18 -2.53
CA THR A 51 0.17 14.25 -3.00
C THR A 51 1.47 15.01 -3.21
N PRO A 52 2.60 14.58 -2.62
CA PRO A 52 3.84 15.32 -2.71
C PRO A 52 4.44 15.23 -4.13
N PRO A 53 5.26 16.20 -4.54
CA PRO A 53 6.10 16.09 -5.73
C PRO A 53 7.03 14.87 -5.64
N HIS A 54 7.37 14.27 -6.77
CA HIS A 54 8.16 13.04 -6.86
C HIS A 54 8.78 12.83 -8.24
N GLN A 55 9.76 11.93 -8.33
CA GLN A 55 10.54 11.66 -9.55
C GLN A 55 9.93 10.61 -10.50
N SER A 56 8.82 9.99 -10.11
CA SER A 56 8.12 8.99 -10.92
C SER A 56 7.22 9.66 -11.96
N SER A 57 6.92 8.94 -13.05
CA SER A 57 5.86 9.33 -13.98
C SER A 57 4.50 9.44 -13.26
N GLU A 58 3.54 10.17 -13.85
CA GLU A 58 2.17 10.20 -13.31
C GLU A 58 1.63 8.78 -13.12
N PHE A 59 0.98 8.53 -11.98
CA PHE A 59 0.27 7.29 -11.73
C PHE A 59 -1.01 7.49 -10.92
N ILE A 60 -1.88 6.47 -10.93
CA ILE A 60 -3.08 6.42 -10.10
C ILE A 60 -2.92 5.33 -9.06
N TRP A 61 -2.89 5.73 -7.79
CA TRP A 61 -2.99 4.80 -6.67
C TRP A 61 -4.44 4.39 -6.44
N ARG A 62 -4.68 3.09 -6.22
CA ARG A 62 -6.01 2.54 -5.94
C ARG A 62 -5.97 1.82 -4.60
N ASP A 63 -6.69 2.37 -3.65
CA ASP A 63 -6.81 1.84 -2.29
C ASP A 63 -8.10 1.03 -2.15
N TYR A 64 -7.98 -0.27 -1.87
CA TYR A 64 -9.09 -1.21 -1.81
C TYR A 64 -9.50 -1.46 -0.37
N CYS A 65 -10.78 -1.30 -0.08
CA CYS A 65 -11.36 -1.55 1.25
C CYS A 65 -10.54 -0.92 2.41
N PRO A 66 -10.22 0.40 2.35
CA PRO A 66 -9.28 1.04 3.28
C PRO A 66 -9.67 0.88 4.76
N LEU A 67 -10.97 0.90 5.06
CA LEU A 67 -11.48 0.71 6.42
C LEU A 67 -11.29 -0.73 6.92
N VAL A 68 -11.39 -1.72 6.02
CA VAL A 68 -11.14 -3.13 6.34
C VAL A 68 -9.67 -3.32 6.70
N PHE A 69 -8.74 -2.83 5.86
CA PHE A 69 -7.31 -2.94 6.16
C PHE A 69 -6.86 -2.08 7.34
N ARG A 70 -7.56 -0.99 7.66
CA ARG A 70 -7.35 -0.27 8.92
C ARG A 70 -7.79 -1.10 10.13
N ALA A 71 -8.96 -1.74 10.07
CA ALA A 71 -9.44 -2.63 11.12
C ALA A 71 -8.51 -3.84 11.32
N LEU A 72 -8.02 -4.46 10.24
CA LEU A 72 -7.06 -5.56 10.31
C LEU A 72 -5.76 -5.14 11.00
N ARG A 73 -5.18 -3.99 10.63
CA ARG A 73 -3.96 -3.49 11.29
C ARG A 73 -4.15 -3.30 12.78
N LYS A 74 -5.31 -2.77 13.21
CA LYS A 74 -5.65 -2.66 14.63
C LYS A 74 -5.80 -4.02 15.31
N LEU A 75 -6.46 -4.99 14.67
CA LEU A 75 -6.63 -6.34 15.23
C LEU A 75 -5.28 -7.05 15.43
N PHE A 76 -4.30 -6.77 14.57
CA PHE A 76 -2.93 -7.28 14.70
C PHE A 76 -2.02 -6.37 15.56
N ASN A 77 -2.58 -5.37 16.26
CA ASN A 77 -1.85 -4.39 17.08
C ASN A 77 -0.68 -3.74 16.35
N LEU A 78 -0.85 -3.45 15.05
CA LEU A 78 0.14 -2.75 14.26
C LEU A 78 0.03 -1.25 14.53
N ASP A 79 1.07 -0.69 15.12
CA ASP A 79 1.22 0.75 15.22
C ASP A 79 1.32 1.37 13.81
N VAL A 80 0.61 2.48 13.61
CA VAL A 80 0.46 3.09 12.30
C VAL A 80 1.76 3.75 11.86
N ASP A 81 2.46 4.39 12.78
CA ASP A 81 3.68 5.12 12.48
C ASP A 81 4.82 4.13 12.22
N ASP A 82 4.92 3.05 13.01
CA ASP A 82 5.86 1.96 12.75
C ASP A 82 5.59 1.25 11.41
N TYR A 83 4.31 1.02 11.09
CA TYR A 83 3.92 0.42 9.80
C TYR A 83 4.31 1.30 8.61
N ILE A 84 4.06 2.62 8.70
CA ILE A 84 4.47 3.58 7.67
C ILE A 84 5.99 3.69 7.61
N LEU A 85 6.69 3.72 8.74
CA LEU A 85 8.14 3.86 8.78
C LEU A 85 8.83 2.65 8.13
N SER A 86 8.39 1.45 8.49
CA SER A 86 8.94 0.20 7.96
C SER A 86 8.75 0.05 6.44
N ILE A 87 7.59 0.44 5.90
CA ILE A 87 7.30 0.29 4.47
C ILE A 87 7.71 1.52 3.65
N CYS A 88 7.45 2.72 4.15
CA CYS A 88 7.60 3.96 3.41
C CYS A 88 8.86 4.75 3.82
N GLY A 89 9.69 4.20 4.72
CA GLY A 89 10.98 4.78 5.09
C GLY A 89 11.93 4.94 3.90
N ASN A 90 13.13 5.45 4.17
CA ASN A 90 14.11 5.74 3.12
C ASN A 90 14.81 4.48 2.60
N ASP A 91 14.64 3.34 3.29
CA ASP A 91 15.28 2.10 2.91
C ASP A 91 14.60 1.45 1.69
N ALA A 92 15.44 0.87 0.84
CA ALA A 92 14.99 0.13 -0.32
C ALA A 92 14.41 -1.23 0.10
N PHE A 93 13.30 -1.64 -0.53
CA PHE A 93 12.84 -3.03 -0.40
C PHE A 93 13.86 -4.04 -0.90
N ARG A 94 13.98 -5.16 -0.20
CA ARG A 94 14.79 -6.29 -0.64
C ARG A 94 13.95 -7.15 -1.57
N GLU A 95 14.40 -7.30 -2.82
CA GLU A 95 13.74 -8.14 -3.81
C GLU A 95 14.02 -9.62 -3.51
N LEU A 96 12.97 -10.39 -3.25
CA LEU A 96 13.07 -11.83 -3.07
C LEU A 96 12.89 -12.48 -4.45
N SER A 97 13.97 -13.05 -5.00
CA SER A 97 13.93 -13.74 -6.30
C SER A 97 12.88 -14.84 -6.26
N SER A 98 11.84 -14.75 -7.09
CA SER A 98 10.80 -15.77 -7.15
C SER A 98 11.30 -16.99 -7.93
N THR A 99 11.91 -17.94 -7.23
CA THR A 99 12.18 -19.30 -7.75
C THR A 99 10.91 -20.15 -7.88
N TRP A 100 9.75 -19.63 -7.44
CA TRP A 100 8.51 -20.39 -7.34
C TRP A 100 7.53 -20.19 -8.50
N LYS A 101 6.99 -21.30 -9.00
CA LYS A 101 5.96 -21.41 -10.05
C LYS A 101 4.79 -20.47 -9.78
N GLY A 102 4.73 -19.30 -10.43
CA GLY A 102 3.61 -18.38 -10.24
C GLY A 102 3.70 -17.00 -10.88
N GLY A 103 4.91 -16.50 -11.19
CA GLY A 103 5.09 -15.20 -11.85
C GLY A 103 4.62 -13.99 -11.02
N SER A 104 4.54 -14.12 -9.70
CA SER A 104 4.44 -13.02 -8.74
C SER A 104 5.84 -12.60 -8.29
N PHE A 105 6.00 -11.30 -8.01
CA PHE A 105 7.22 -10.75 -7.43
C PHE A 105 7.00 -10.49 -5.95
N PHE A 106 8.03 -10.67 -5.15
CA PHE A 106 7.99 -10.43 -3.72
C PHE A 106 9.08 -9.45 -3.33
N TYR A 107 8.72 -8.54 -2.45
CA TYR A 107 9.63 -7.62 -1.80
C TYR A 107 9.49 -7.78 -0.29
N LEU A 108 10.57 -7.53 0.44
CA LEU A 108 10.60 -7.52 1.90
C LEU A 108 11.07 -6.13 2.35
N THR A 109 10.47 -5.59 3.40
CA THR A 109 10.98 -4.36 4.05
C THR A 109 12.38 -4.60 4.60
N HIS A 110 13.15 -3.53 4.78
CA HIS A 110 14.54 -3.64 5.25
C HIS A 110 14.65 -4.25 6.66
N ASP A 111 13.63 -4.04 7.49
CA ASP A 111 13.52 -4.56 8.85
C ASP A 111 12.84 -5.93 8.97
N ASP A 112 12.57 -6.59 7.84
CA ASP A 112 11.98 -7.93 7.74
C ASP A 112 10.57 -8.11 8.33
N LYS A 113 9.87 -7.00 8.61
CA LYS A 113 8.52 -7.04 9.19
C LYS A 113 7.42 -7.29 8.18
N TYR A 114 7.55 -6.78 6.95
CA TYR A 114 6.47 -6.84 5.97
C TYR A 114 6.92 -7.33 4.60
N MET A 115 6.18 -8.31 4.07
CA MET A 115 6.34 -8.80 2.71
C MET A 115 5.30 -8.15 1.78
N ILE A 116 5.76 -7.58 0.67
CA ILE A 116 4.93 -6.99 -0.37
C ILE A 116 4.89 -7.95 -1.55
N LYS A 117 3.70 -8.46 -1.87
CA LYS A 117 3.47 -9.36 -3.00
C LYS A 117 2.88 -8.60 -4.18
N ILE A 118 3.57 -8.61 -5.32
CA ILE A 118 3.07 -8.06 -6.58
C ILE A 118 2.34 -9.14 -7.36
N ILE A 119 1.06 -8.88 -7.65
CA ILE A 119 0.19 -9.79 -8.38
C ILE A 119 -0.24 -9.12 -9.69
N LYS A 120 -0.08 -9.83 -10.82
CA LYS A 120 -0.62 -9.36 -12.11
C LYS A 120 -2.14 -9.29 -12.04
N LYS A 121 -2.74 -8.22 -12.58
CA LYS A 121 -4.19 -8.00 -12.59
C LYS A 121 -4.99 -9.21 -13.09
N SER A 122 -4.50 -9.93 -14.10
CA SER A 122 -5.13 -11.14 -14.64
C SER A 122 -5.27 -12.29 -13.64
N LYS A 123 -4.52 -12.27 -12.53
CA LYS A 123 -4.57 -13.25 -11.45
C LYS A 123 -5.27 -12.75 -10.19
N VAL A 124 -5.74 -11.50 -10.17
CA VAL A 124 -6.43 -10.94 -9.01
C VAL A 124 -7.84 -11.51 -8.98
N ARG A 125 -8.09 -12.44 -8.04
CA ARG A 125 -9.42 -12.72 -7.52
C ARG A 125 -9.61 -11.80 -6.33
N VAL A 126 -10.55 -10.88 -6.43
CA VAL A 126 -10.94 -10.05 -5.29
C VAL A 126 -11.81 -10.93 -4.40
N SER A 127 -11.24 -11.37 -3.28
CA SER A 127 -11.87 -12.19 -2.24
C SER A 127 -12.49 -11.34 -1.14
#